data_AF-G5BNV6-F1
#
_entry.id   AF-G5BNV6-F1
#
_cell.length_a   1.000
_cell.length_b   1.000
_cell.length_c   1.000
_cell.angle_alpha   90.00
_cell.angle_beta   90.00
_cell.angle_gamma   90.00
#
_symmetry.space_group_name_H-M   'P 1'
#
loop_
_entity.id
_entity.type
_entity.pdbx_description
1 polymer ?
#
loop_
_entity_poly.entity_id
_entity_poly.type
_entity_poly.pdbx_seq_one_letter_code
_entity_poly.pdbx_strand_id
1 'polypeptide(L)'
;MIHEALQGISGLKVVGESFSLAFHLHLEDSTGSRKTDVKLLQEIINQCMNKRIALTQAYYLEKEEKCLPSLSIRVVVTVEQTEEELERAASTIKETAEAILL
;
A
#
# COMPACT_ATOMS: atom_id res chain seq x y z
N MET A 1 14.34 -7.86 0.92
CA MET A 1 13.01 -8.10 1.56
C MET A 1 11.93 -7.26 0.89
N ILE A 2 10.65 -7.64 0.93
CA ILE A 2 9.57 -6.91 0.20
C ILE A 2 9.46 -5.43 0.59
N HIS A 3 9.76 -5.07 1.85
CA HIS A 3 9.81 -3.66 2.28
C HIS A 3 10.81 -2.84 1.46
N GLU A 4 12.03 -3.35 1.30
CA GLU A 4 13.09 -2.72 0.49
C GLU A 4 12.72 -2.74 -1.00
N ALA A 5 12.15 -3.85 -1.46
CA ALA A 5 11.69 -3.97 -2.84
C ALA A 5 10.63 -2.94 -3.17
N LEU A 6 9.78 -2.54 -2.21
CA LEU A 6 8.77 -1.50 -2.38
C LEU A 6 9.28 -0.08 -2.09
N GLN A 7 10.57 0.14 -1.84
CA GLN A 7 11.10 1.50 -1.74
C GLN A 7 11.15 2.18 -3.11
N GLY A 8 10.93 3.49 -3.13
CA GLY A 8 11.04 4.31 -4.34
C GLY A 8 9.92 4.11 -5.36
N ILE A 9 8.75 3.61 -4.94
CA ILE A 9 7.56 3.53 -5.78
C ILE A 9 7.05 4.94 -6.03
N SER A 10 6.82 5.29 -7.29
CA SER A 10 6.29 6.60 -7.62
C SER A 10 4.85 6.75 -7.12
N GLY A 11 4.58 7.84 -6.39
CA GLY A 11 3.26 8.14 -5.85
C GLY A 11 2.93 7.42 -4.54
N LEU A 12 3.78 6.48 -4.08
CA LEU A 12 3.60 5.78 -2.80
C LEU A 12 4.86 5.80 -1.93
N LYS A 13 4.67 6.14 -0.65
CA LYS A 13 5.69 6.11 0.37
C LYS A 13 5.54 4.89 1.28
N VAL A 14 6.64 4.15 1.46
CA VAL A 14 6.72 3.08 2.47
C VAL A 14 6.87 3.69 3.86
N VAL A 15 6.01 3.29 4.79
CA VAL A 15 6.01 3.73 6.19
C VAL A 15 6.00 2.52 7.11
N GLY A 16 6.97 2.47 8.03
CA GLY A 16 7.19 1.36 8.96
C GLY A 16 8.60 0.80 8.85
N GLU A 17 8.98 -0.02 9.83
CA GLU A 17 10.31 -0.58 9.95
C GLU A 17 10.51 -1.78 9.01
N SER A 18 11.72 -1.92 8.43
CA SER A 18 12.03 -2.99 7.47
C SER A 18 11.95 -4.39 8.08
N PHE A 19 12.20 -4.53 9.38
CA PHE A 19 12.08 -5.80 10.09
C PHE A 19 10.63 -6.17 10.44
N SER A 20 9.67 -5.27 10.25
CA SER A 20 8.26 -5.52 10.57
C SER A 20 7.59 -6.32 9.46
N LEU A 21 6.84 -7.36 9.84
CA LEU A 21 5.99 -8.11 8.92
C LEU A 21 4.77 -7.32 8.47
N ALA A 22 4.44 -6.23 9.16
CA ALA A 22 3.33 -5.33 8.80
C ALA A 22 3.84 -3.90 8.66
N PHE A 23 3.55 -3.30 7.52
CA PHE A 23 3.90 -1.90 7.22
C PHE A 23 2.86 -1.28 6.30
N HIS A 24 3.03 -0.01 5.98
CA HIS A 24 2.05 0.78 5.26
C HIS A 24 2.64 1.38 3.98
N LEU A 25 1.79 1.48 2.95
CA LEU A 25 2.01 2.30 1.75
C LEU A 25 1.07 3.49 1.80
N HIS A 26 1.63 4.68 1.95
CA HIS A 26 0.89 5.95 1.97
C HIS A 26 0.97 6.59 0.59
N LEU A 27 -0.02 7.38 0.20
CA LEU A 27 0.18 8.31 -0.92
C LEU A 27 1.34 9.26 -0.55
N GLU A 28 2.28 9.46 -1.48
CA GLU A 28 3.32 10.49 -1.32
C GLU A 28 2.66 11.87 -1.19
N ASP A 29 1.75 12.17 -2.12
CA ASP A 29 0.96 13.38 -2.15
C ASP A 29 -0.54 13.04 -2.08
N SER A 30 -1.23 13.58 -1.07
CA SER A 30 -2.70 13.52 -1.02
C SER A 30 -3.31 14.39 -2.11
N THR A 31 -4.44 14.00 -2.68
CA THR A 31 -5.18 14.87 -3.60
C THR A 31 -5.90 16.03 -2.89
N GLY A 32 -5.74 16.17 -1.56
CA GLY A 32 -6.49 17.09 -0.72
C GLY A 32 -7.94 16.67 -0.44
N SER A 33 -8.36 15.50 -0.92
CA SER A 33 -9.69 14.94 -0.70
C SER A 33 -9.58 13.52 -0.21
N ARG A 34 -9.87 13.32 1.09
CA ARG A 34 -9.84 11.99 1.71
C ARG A 34 -10.70 10.97 0.96
N LYS A 35 -11.88 11.38 0.48
CA LYS A 35 -12.76 10.52 -0.33
C LYS A 35 -12.12 10.10 -1.66
N THR A 36 -11.36 10.99 -2.28
CA THR A 36 -10.64 10.70 -3.54
C THR A 36 -9.46 9.79 -3.26
N ASP A 37 -8.66 10.10 -2.25
CA ASP A 37 -7.54 9.26 -1.79
C ASP A 37 -8.00 7.84 -1.44
N VAL A 38 -9.15 7.68 -0.75
CA VAL A 38 -9.74 6.36 -0.48
C VAL A 38 -9.93 5.58 -1.78
N LYS A 39 -10.52 6.23 -2.80
CA LYS A 39 -10.82 5.58 -4.08
C LYS A 39 -9.55 5.20 -4.85
N LEU A 40 -8.54 6.07 -4.87
CA LEU A 40 -7.27 5.78 -5.52
C LEU A 40 -6.58 4.56 -4.89
N LEU A 41 -6.44 4.56 -3.57
CA LEU A 41 -5.86 3.43 -2.85
C LEU A 41 -6.69 2.15 -3.02
N GLN A 42 -8.02 2.27 -3.04
CA GLN A 42 -8.90 1.12 -3.26
C GLN A 42 -8.77 0.57 -4.69
N GLU A 43 -8.58 1.42 -5.70
CA GLU A 43 -8.35 0.99 -7.08
C GLU A 43 -7.02 0.21 -7.21
N ILE A 44 -5.96 0.68 -6.55
CA ILE A 44 -4.68 -0.06 -6.47
C ILE A 44 -4.90 -1.43 -5.84
N ILE A 45 -5.62 -1.50 -4.71
CA ILE A 45 -5.96 -2.77 -4.05
C ILE A 45 -6.74 -3.70 -4.98
N ASN A 46 -7.76 -3.18 -5.67
CA ASN A 46 -8.61 -3.97 -6.57
C ASN A 46 -7.80 -4.55 -7.73
N GLN A 47 -6.93 -3.76 -8.35
CA GLN A 47 -6.08 -4.24 -9.45
C GLN A 47 -5.02 -5.24 -8.98
N CYS A 48 -4.40 -5.02 -7.82
CA CYS A 48 -3.53 -6.02 -7.20
C CYS A 48 -4.28 -7.32 -6.92
N MET A 49 -5.52 -7.25 -6.41
CA MET A 49 -6.35 -8.41 -6.13
C MET A 49 -6.65 -9.21 -7.42
N ASN A 50 -6.94 -8.52 -8.53
CA ASN A 50 -7.12 -9.15 -9.83
C ASN A 50 -5.86 -9.88 -10.33
N LYS A 51 -4.68 -9.41 -9.91
CA LYS A 51 -3.36 -10.02 -10.16
C LYS A 51 -2.94 -10.99 -9.04
N ARG A 52 -3.89 -11.42 -8.19
CA ARG A 52 -3.71 -12.38 -7.08
C ARG A 52 -2.82 -11.89 -5.92
N ILE A 53 -2.68 -10.58 -5.76
CA ILE A 53 -2.01 -9.95 -4.61
C ILE A 53 -3.08 -9.32 -3.72
N ALA A 54 -3.38 -9.97 -2.60
CA ALA A 54 -4.36 -9.47 -1.64
C ALA A 54 -3.73 -8.39 -0.74
N LEU A 55 -4.35 -7.21 -0.72
CA LEU A 55 -3.97 -6.07 0.10
C LEU A 55 -5.20 -5.54 0.85
N THR A 56 -4.97 -4.79 1.91
CA THR A 56 -6.07 -4.19 2.70
C THR A 56 -5.85 -2.70 2.86
N GLN A 57 -6.93 -1.91 2.79
CA GLN A 57 -6.86 -0.51 3.15
C GLN A 57 -6.89 -0.37 4.67
N ALA A 58 -6.05 0.50 5.23
CA ALA A 58 -6.15 0.86 6.63
C ALA A 58 -7.39 1.71 6.86
N TYR A 59 -8.23 1.30 7.82
CA TYR A 59 -9.45 2.01 8.20
C TYR A 59 -9.22 2.79 9.50
N TYR A 60 -9.72 4.01 9.55
CA TYR A 60 -9.56 4.92 10.70
C TYR A 60 -10.89 5.55 11.08
N LEU A 61 -11.05 5.86 12.37
CA LEU A 61 -12.26 6.46 12.92
C LEU A 61 -12.23 7.99 12.72
N GLU A 62 -12.74 8.48 11.59
CA GLU A 62 -12.55 9.87 11.17
C GLU A 62 -13.04 10.93 12.16
N LYS A 63 -14.07 10.64 12.96
CA LYS A 63 -14.65 11.62 13.90
C LYS A 63 -14.05 11.50 15.29
N GLU A 64 -13.50 10.33 15.61
CA GLU A 64 -13.07 9.95 16.94
C GLU A 64 -11.55 10.07 17.11
N GLU A 65 -10.78 9.94 16.03
CA GLU A 65 -9.33 10.09 16.06
C GLU A 65 -8.93 11.52 16.41
N LYS A 66 -8.18 11.67 17.51
CA LYS A 66 -7.62 12.98 17.91
C LYS A 66 -6.66 13.53 16.85
N CYS A 67 -5.90 12.64 16.22
CA CYS A 67 -4.99 12.94 15.13
C CYS A 67 -5.26 11.93 14.02
N LEU A 68 -6.15 12.30 13.09
CA LEU A 68 -6.55 11.42 11.99
C LEU A 68 -5.34 11.13 11.09
N PRO A 69 -4.85 9.88 11.04
CA PRO A 69 -3.72 9.55 10.18
C PRO A 69 -4.09 9.60 8.70
N SER A 70 -3.06 9.79 7.87
CA SER A 70 -3.18 9.66 6.42
C SER A 70 -3.64 8.25 6.05
N LEU A 71 -4.45 8.17 5.01
CA LEU A 71 -4.89 6.89 4.45
C LEU A 71 -3.69 6.09 3.92
N SER A 72 -3.80 4.77 4.01
CA SER A 72 -2.74 3.88 3.56
C SER A 72 -3.28 2.51 3.17
N ILE A 73 -2.48 1.78 2.40
CA ILE A 73 -2.63 0.35 2.18
C ILE A 73 -1.75 -0.35 3.22
N ARG A 74 -2.32 -1.27 3.99
CA ARG A 74 -1.59 -2.12 4.92
C ARG A 74 -1.07 -3.35 4.19
N VAL A 75 0.24 -3.52 4.19
CA VAL A 75 0.95 -4.69 3.66
C VAL A 75 1.31 -5.59 4.83
N VAL A 76 0.96 -6.87 4.74
CA VAL A 76 1.28 -7.87 5.74
C VAL A 76 1.92 -9.07 5.05
N VAL A 77 3.10 -9.44 5.54
CA VAL A 77 3.90 -10.57 5.08
C VAL A 77 3.71 -11.72 6.04
N THR A 78 3.41 -12.89 5.51
CA THR A 78 3.25 -14.13 6.27
C THR A 78 4.47 -15.02 6.06
N VAL A 79 4.77 -15.87 7.04
CA VAL A 79 5.91 -16.80 6.99
C VAL A 79 5.83 -17.85 5.86
N GLU A 80 4.66 -18.01 5.24
CA GLU A 80 4.41 -19.01 4.19
C GLU A 80 4.84 -18.55 2.79
N GLN A 81 5.12 -17.27 2.59
CA GLN A 81 5.44 -16.69 1.29
C GLN A 81 6.91 -16.90 0.93
N THR A 82 7.16 -17.37 -0.30
CA THR A 82 8.51 -17.51 -0.85
C THR A 82 9.08 -16.17 -1.31
N GLU A 83 10.41 -16.09 -1.46
CA GLU A 83 11.07 -14.88 -1.96
C GLU A 83 10.58 -14.48 -3.37
N GLU A 84 10.40 -15.45 -4.27
CA GLU A 84 9.86 -15.22 -5.62
C GLU A 84 8.43 -14.65 -5.58
N GLU A 85 7.58 -15.12 -4.67
CA GLU A 85 6.23 -14.58 -4.50
C GLU A 85 6.25 -13.15 -3.97
N LEU A 86 7.20 -12.82 -3.07
CA LEU A 86 7.38 -11.48 -2.54
C LEU A 86 7.91 -10.52 -3.61
N GLU A 87 8.85 -10.95 -4.46
CA GLU A 87 9.34 -10.17 -5.60
C GLU A 87 8.24 -9.92 -6.63
N ARG A 88 7.46 -10.96 -6.97
CA ARG A 88 6.30 -10.83 -7.87
C ARG A 88 5.27 -9.88 -7.30
N ALA A 89 4.99 -9.97 -5.99
CA ALA A 89 4.08 -9.05 -5.31
C ALA A 89 4.60 -7.60 -5.38
N ALA A 90 5.89 -7.39 -5.12
CA ALA A 90 6.50 -6.06 -5.19
C ALA A 90 6.39 -5.45 -6.59
N SER A 91 6.74 -6.20 -7.64
CA SER A 91 6.61 -5.74 -9.04
C SER A 91 5.16 -5.42 -9.39
N THR A 92 4.24 -6.31 -9.00
CA THR A 92 2.81 -6.12 -9.27
C THR A 92 2.26 -4.85 -8.61
N ILE A 93 2.66 -4.58 -7.37
CA ILE A 93 2.25 -3.39 -6.62
C ILE A 93 2.81 -2.13 -7.29
N LYS A 94 4.10 -2.15 -7.67
CA LYS A 94 4.76 -1.05 -8.38
C LYS A 94 4.05 -0.67 -9.66
N GLU A 95 3.91 -1.63 -10.57
CA GLU A 95 3.29 -1.41 -11.88
C GLU A 95 1.85 -0.89 -11.74
N THR A 96 1.12 -1.41 -10.75
CA THR A 96 -0.26 -1.00 -10.49
C THR A 96 -0.35 0.41 -9.91
N ALA A 97 0.53 0.75 -8.96
CA ALA A 97 0.59 2.09 -8.40
C ALA A 97 0.99 3.12 -9.47
N GLU A 98 2.01 2.83 -10.26
CA GLU A 98 2.47 3.68 -11.36
C GLU A 98 1.35 3.92 -12.39
N ALA A 99 0.61 2.87 -12.78
CA ALA A 99 -0.47 3.00 -13.76
C ALA A 99 -1.69 3.82 -13.28
N ILE A 100 -1.83 4.02 -11.96
CA ILE A 100 -2.99 4.72 -11.36
C ILE A 100 -2.61 6.13 -10.92
N LEU A 101 -1.38 6.33 -10.45
CA LEU A 101 -0.92 7.56 -9.81
C LEU A 101 -0.08 8.44 -10.75
N LEU A 102 0.37 7.94 -11.91
CA LEU A 102 1.07 8.68 -12.96
C LEU A 102 0.24 8.71 -14.26
#